data_AF-A0A831P4K1-F1
#
_entry.id   AF-A0A831P4K1-F1
#
_cell.length_a   1.000
_cell.length_b   1.000
_cell.length_c   1.000
_cell.angle_alpha   90.00
_cell.angle_beta   90.00
_cell.angle_gamma   90.00
#
_symmetry.space_group_name_H-M   'P 1'
#
loop_
_entity.id
_entity.type
_entity.pdbx_description
1 polymer ?
#
loop_
_entity_poly.entity_id
_entity_poly.type
_entity_poly.pdbx_seq_one_letter_code
_entity_poly.pdbx_strand_id
1 'polypeptide(L)'
;MKTIDCRGLACPGPVIQTKKQMEEMGPGTTFALEVDSKAGRENVLRFARGKGGAVRVENLEGNTFRLTITSPQQTLSGAARPSAAVFITSDRLGRGDDKLGAILMEGFISTLVEQDTAPDMILMMNSGVRLAVEDSPVLGSLRALVDRGCEILVCGTCLDFFSLKDKLGVGVVSNMFDIQAALLKASTVIRP
;
A
#
# COMPACT_ATOMS: atom_id res chain seq x y z
N MET A 1 -17.41 22.21 -11.45
CA MET A 1 -16.53 21.15 -10.90
C MET A 1 -16.40 21.41 -9.41
N LYS A 2 -16.73 20.45 -8.54
CA LYS A 2 -16.65 20.60 -7.08
C LYS A 2 -15.17 20.51 -6.65
N THR A 3 -14.71 21.47 -5.85
CA THR A 3 -13.37 21.46 -5.25
C THR A 3 -13.48 21.20 -3.75
N ILE A 4 -12.60 20.36 -3.23
CA ILE A 4 -12.64 19.87 -1.85
C ILE A 4 -11.32 20.19 -1.20
N ASP A 5 -11.37 21.00 -0.15
CA ASP A 5 -10.19 21.37 0.62
C ASP A 5 -9.87 20.28 1.63
N CYS A 6 -8.71 19.65 1.48
CA CYS A 6 -8.17 18.64 2.39
C CYS A 6 -6.82 19.09 2.99
N ARG A 7 -6.47 20.38 2.88
CA ARG A 7 -5.30 20.95 3.54
C ARG A 7 -5.45 20.86 5.06
N GLY A 8 -4.35 20.67 5.77
CA GLY A 8 -4.30 20.46 7.22
C GLY A 8 -4.79 19.09 7.70
N LEU A 9 -5.29 18.22 6.81
CA LEU A 9 -5.72 16.88 7.19
C LEU A 9 -4.54 15.90 7.14
N ALA A 10 -4.21 15.31 8.29
CA ALA A 10 -3.30 14.17 8.34
C ALA A 10 -3.91 12.95 7.63
N CYS A 11 -3.05 12.07 7.10
CA CYS A 11 -3.47 10.77 6.59
C CYS A 11 -4.17 9.98 7.72
N PRO A 12 -5.36 9.36 7.48
CA PRO A 12 -5.99 9.06 6.18
C PRO A 12 -7.07 10.06 5.71
N GLY A 13 -7.19 11.25 6.30
CA GLY A 13 -8.26 12.22 6.02
C GLY A 13 -8.51 12.52 4.53
N PRO A 14 -7.49 12.92 3.74
CA PRO A 14 -7.66 13.19 2.31
C PRO A 14 -8.16 11.98 1.49
N VAL A 15 -7.72 10.77 1.85
CA VAL A 15 -8.13 9.52 1.19
C VAL A 15 -9.60 9.22 1.47
N ILE A 16 -10.04 9.44 2.72
CA ILE A 16 -11.44 9.24 3.13
C ILE A 16 -12.36 10.22 2.38
N GLN A 17 -11.98 11.50 2.28
CA GLN A 17 -12.74 12.49 1.52
C GLN A 17 -12.83 12.12 0.04
N THR A 18 -11.71 11.66 -0.54
CA THR A 18 -11.69 11.18 -1.93
C THR A 18 -12.67 10.03 -2.14
N LYS A 19 -12.66 9.01 -1.28
CA LYS A 19 -13.58 7.86 -1.33
C LYS A 19 -15.03 8.32 -1.30
N LYS A 20 -15.40 9.12 -0.30
CA LYS A 20 -16.77 9.62 -0.11
C LYS A 20 -17.29 10.33 -1.35
N GLN A 21 -16.41 11.06 -2.03
CA GLN A 21 -16.78 11.89 -3.17
C GLN A 21 -16.89 11.09 -4.47
N MET A 22 -16.05 10.07 -4.64
CA MET A 22 -16.22 9.09 -5.72
C MET A 22 -17.53 8.31 -5.58
N GLU A 23 -17.94 7.99 -4.34
CA GLU A 23 -19.20 7.29 -4.04
C GLU A 23 -20.43 8.19 -4.20
N GLU A 24 -20.37 9.44 -3.73
CA GLU A 24 -21.49 10.41 -3.81
C GLU A 24 -21.79 10.88 -5.23
N MET A 25 -20.77 11.15 -6.05
CA MET A 25 -20.97 11.74 -7.39
C MET A 25 -21.24 10.69 -8.48
N GLY A 26 -21.00 9.41 -8.22
CA GLY A 26 -21.26 8.33 -9.17
C GLY A 26 -20.21 8.16 -10.29
N PRO A 27 -20.34 7.12 -11.12
CA PRO A 27 -19.32 6.73 -12.11
C PRO A 27 -19.05 7.81 -13.17
N GLY A 28 -17.78 7.94 -13.60
CA GLY A 28 -17.38 8.89 -14.66
C GLY A 28 -17.40 10.37 -14.27
N THR A 29 -17.76 10.72 -13.03
CA THR A 29 -17.77 12.11 -12.57
C THR A 29 -16.38 12.60 -12.19
N THR A 30 -16.18 13.92 -12.28
CA THR A 30 -14.89 14.55 -12.02
C THR A 30 -14.98 15.63 -10.94
N PHE A 31 -14.06 15.59 -9.98
CA PHE A 31 -13.93 16.58 -8.91
C PHE A 31 -12.46 16.93 -8.63
N ALA A 32 -12.24 18.04 -7.94
CA ALA A 32 -10.92 18.50 -7.53
C ALA A 32 -10.74 18.37 -6.02
N LEU A 33 -9.52 18.04 -5.59
CA LEU A 33 -9.15 17.93 -4.18
C LEU A 33 -7.80 18.62 -3.95
N GLU A 34 -7.69 19.41 -2.89
CA GLU A 34 -6.46 20.14 -2.56
C GLU A 34 -5.82 19.58 -1.28
N VAL A 35 -4.52 19.29 -1.34
CA VAL A 35 -3.71 18.81 -0.20
C VAL A 35 -2.43 19.62 -0.08
N ASP A 36 -1.89 19.72 1.13
CA ASP A 36 -0.71 20.53 1.47
C ASP A 36 0.54 19.68 1.81
N SER A 37 0.49 18.39 1.50
CA SER A 37 1.60 17.47 1.75
C SER A 37 1.86 16.52 0.57
N LYS A 38 3.14 16.24 0.31
CA LYS A 38 3.57 15.25 -0.68
C LYS A 38 3.03 13.85 -0.37
N ALA A 39 3.00 13.48 0.91
CA ALA A 39 2.43 12.21 1.35
C ALA A 39 0.92 12.14 1.10
N GLY A 40 0.17 13.22 1.40
CA GLY A 40 -1.26 13.32 1.09
C GLY A 40 -1.54 13.17 -0.40
N ARG A 41 -0.74 13.87 -1.24
CA ARG A 41 -0.81 13.77 -2.70
C ARG A 41 -0.61 12.33 -3.18
N GLU A 42 0.46 11.68 -2.72
CA GLU A 42 0.80 10.31 -3.15
C GLU A 42 -0.27 9.28 -2.73
N ASN A 43 -0.79 9.41 -1.50
CA ASN A 43 -1.84 8.53 -0.99
C ASN A 43 -3.15 8.68 -1.77
N VAL A 44 -3.58 9.92 -2.05
CA VAL A 44 -4.80 10.17 -2.83
C VAL A 44 -4.63 9.69 -4.27
N LEU A 45 -3.47 9.97 -4.89
CA LEU A 45 -3.13 9.52 -6.24
C LEU A 45 -3.25 7.99 -6.35
N ARG A 46 -2.64 7.27 -5.41
CA ARG A 46 -2.66 5.81 -5.38
C ARG A 46 -4.05 5.26 -5.14
N PHE A 47 -4.78 5.81 -4.17
CA PHE A 47 -6.14 5.38 -3.87
C PHE A 47 -7.06 5.52 -5.09
N ALA A 48 -7.10 6.70 -5.71
CA ALA A 48 -7.99 6.97 -6.83
C ALA A 48 -7.64 6.10 -8.05
N ARG A 49 -6.35 5.94 -8.37
CA ARG A 49 -5.89 5.03 -9.44
C ARG A 49 -6.17 3.56 -9.12
N GLY A 50 -5.98 3.13 -7.88
CA GLY A 50 -6.26 1.77 -7.43
C GLY A 50 -7.75 1.39 -7.51
N LYS A 51 -8.64 2.40 -7.49
CA LYS A 51 -10.07 2.23 -7.79
C LYS A 51 -10.40 2.30 -9.29
N GLY A 52 -9.42 2.44 -10.16
CA GLY A 52 -9.61 2.58 -11.61
C GLY A 52 -9.93 4.01 -12.06
N GLY A 53 -9.81 5.01 -11.18
CA GLY A 53 -10.03 6.42 -11.51
C GLY A 53 -8.83 7.05 -12.21
N ALA A 54 -9.10 8.01 -13.10
CA ALA A 54 -8.05 8.84 -13.70
C ALA A 54 -7.73 10.02 -12.77
N VAL A 55 -6.45 10.37 -12.65
CA VAL A 55 -6.00 11.45 -11.77
C VAL A 55 -5.01 12.35 -12.51
N ARG A 56 -5.28 13.66 -12.51
CA ARG A 56 -4.37 14.72 -12.97
C ARG A 56 -3.92 15.52 -11.76
N VAL A 57 -2.61 15.78 -11.66
CA VAL A 57 -2.01 16.53 -10.56
C VAL A 57 -1.52 17.88 -11.08
N GLU A 58 -1.82 18.94 -10.35
CA GLU A 58 -1.33 20.29 -10.55
C GLU A 58 -0.60 20.75 -9.29
N ASN A 59 0.63 21.24 -9.44
CA ASN A 59 1.41 21.81 -8.33
C ASN A 59 1.02 23.28 -8.17
N LEU A 60 0.59 23.67 -6.97
CA LEU A 60 0.25 25.05 -6.63
C LEU A 60 1.34 25.64 -5.72
N GLU A 61 1.22 26.94 -5.42
CA GLU A 61 2.13 27.62 -4.50
C GLU A 61 2.05 27.08 -3.06
N GLY A 62 3.12 27.27 -2.29
CA GLY A 62 3.13 26.95 -0.86
C GLY A 62 3.02 25.46 -0.52
N ASN A 63 3.61 24.57 -1.34
CA ASN A 63 3.55 23.10 -1.17
C ASN A 63 2.13 22.53 -1.22
N THR A 64 1.22 23.23 -1.90
CA THR A 64 -0.15 22.78 -2.14
C THR A 64 -0.24 22.04 -3.47
N PHE A 65 -1.04 21.00 -3.54
CA PHE A 65 -1.27 20.18 -4.73
C PHE A 65 -2.77 20.07 -4.98
N ARG A 66 -3.19 20.30 -6.23
CA ARG A 66 -4.56 20.04 -6.67
C ARG A 66 -4.61 18.75 -7.47
N LEU A 67 -5.44 17.81 -7.02
CA LEU A 67 -5.70 16.54 -7.70
C LEU A 67 -7.09 16.61 -8.32
N THR A 68 -7.14 16.56 -9.65
CA THR A 68 -8.38 16.37 -10.40
C THR A 68 -8.60 14.88 -10.61
N ILE A 69 -9.67 14.35 -10.05
CA ILE A 69 -9.98 12.92 -9.99
C ILE A 69 -11.25 12.67 -10.79
N THR A 70 -11.18 11.76 -11.75
CA THR A 70 -12.31 11.25 -12.49
C THR A 70 -12.59 9.82 -12.03
N SER A 71 -13.77 9.58 -11.46
CA SER A 71 -14.22 8.26 -11.03
C SER A 71 -14.22 7.28 -12.21
N PRO A 72 -13.88 6.00 -12.00
CA PRO A 72 -13.98 4.99 -13.05
C PRO A 72 -15.39 4.97 -13.65
N GLN A 73 -15.50 4.78 -14.96
CA GLN A 73 -16.74 4.30 -15.55
C GLN A 73 -16.94 2.87 -15.04
N GLN A 74 -18.18 2.49 -14.68
CA GLN A 74 -18.47 1.12 -14.26
C GLN A 74 -18.15 0.16 -15.43
N THR A 75 -16.98 -0.46 -15.37
CA THR A 75 -16.70 -1.68 -16.11
C THR A 75 -17.00 -2.84 -15.17
N LEU A 76 -18.00 -3.65 -15.53
CA LEU A 76 -18.25 -4.94 -14.90
C LEU A 76 -16.97 -5.79 -15.02
N SER A 77 -16.18 -5.85 -13.96
CA SER A 77 -15.00 -6.70 -13.89
C SER A 77 -15.46 -8.15 -13.77
N GLY A 78 -14.98 -9.01 -14.67
CA GLY A 78 -15.17 -10.45 -14.60
C GLY A 78 -14.68 -11.04 -13.28
N ALA A 79 -15.12 -12.27 -12.99
CA ALA A 79 -14.86 -13.00 -11.75
C ALA A 79 -13.39 -12.83 -11.29
N ALA A 80 -13.20 -12.23 -10.12
CA ALA A 80 -11.90 -12.04 -9.52
C ALA A 80 -11.26 -13.43 -9.28
N ARG A 81 -10.03 -13.63 -9.77
CA ARG A 81 -9.24 -14.80 -9.36
C ARG A 81 -9.06 -14.78 -7.84
N PRO A 82 -9.03 -15.94 -7.16
CA PRO A 82 -8.72 -15.99 -5.74
C PRO A 82 -7.39 -15.30 -5.51
N SER A 83 -7.37 -14.31 -4.62
CA SER A 83 -6.16 -13.55 -4.30
C SER A 83 -5.61 -13.94 -2.94
N ALA A 84 -4.31 -14.19 -2.87
CA ALA A 84 -3.60 -14.54 -1.64
C ALA A 84 -2.76 -13.36 -1.15
N ALA A 85 -2.95 -12.99 0.12
CA ALA A 85 -2.16 -11.97 0.79
C ALA A 85 -1.33 -12.58 1.92
N VAL A 86 -0.05 -12.23 2.00
CA VAL A 86 0.77 -12.52 3.18
C VAL A 86 0.84 -11.27 4.04
N PHE A 87 0.41 -11.37 5.30
CA PHE A 87 0.38 -10.24 6.22
C PHE A 87 1.46 -10.39 7.30
N ILE A 88 2.55 -9.65 7.14
CA ILE A 88 3.74 -9.72 7.99
C ILE A 88 3.74 -8.56 8.98
N THR A 89 3.53 -8.87 10.26
CA THR A 89 3.52 -7.88 11.35
C THR A 89 4.79 -7.87 12.18
N SER A 90 5.76 -8.71 11.84
CA SER A 90 6.97 -8.95 12.62
C SER A 90 8.12 -9.34 11.69
N ASP A 91 9.34 -8.95 12.02
CA ASP A 91 10.58 -9.45 11.39
C ASP A 91 11.04 -10.80 11.99
N ARG A 92 10.17 -11.43 12.78
CA ARG A 92 10.34 -12.74 13.42
C ARG A 92 9.08 -13.57 13.21
N LEU A 93 9.23 -14.87 12.96
CA LEU A 93 8.14 -15.82 12.83
C LEU A 93 7.85 -16.49 14.18
N GLY A 94 6.59 -16.50 14.58
CA GLY A 94 6.16 -17.06 15.88
C GLY A 94 6.55 -16.21 17.10
N ARG A 95 6.48 -16.83 18.28
CA ARG A 95 6.87 -16.24 19.57
C ARG A 95 7.79 -17.22 20.30
N GLY A 96 8.88 -16.71 20.87
CA GLY A 96 9.88 -17.55 21.54
C GLY A 96 11.25 -16.89 21.46
N ASP A 97 12.26 -17.66 21.06
CA ASP A 97 13.61 -17.16 20.86
C ASP A 97 13.69 -16.27 19.60
N ASP A 98 14.20 -15.04 19.76
CA ASP A 98 14.27 -14.05 18.68
C ASP A 98 15.26 -14.43 17.58
N LYS A 99 16.34 -15.17 17.88
CA LYS A 99 17.30 -15.61 16.86
C LYS A 99 16.67 -16.68 15.99
N LEU A 100 16.01 -17.66 16.62
CA LEU A 100 15.26 -18.68 15.91
C LEU A 100 14.13 -18.05 15.08
N GLY A 101 13.36 -17.12 15.65
CA GLY A 101 12.30 -16.42 14.93
C GLY A 101 12.78 -15.68 13.69
N ALA A 102 14.00 -15.12 13.71
CA ALA A 102 14.61 -14.48 12.54
C ALA A 102 14.94 -15.49 11.45
N ILE A 103 15.57 -16.62 11.83
CA ILE A 103 15.92 -17.71 10.92
C ILE A 103 14.65 -18.28 10.26
N LEU A 104 13.58 -18.47 11.04
CA LEU A 104 12.31 -18.97 10.53
C LEU A 104 11.63 -17.98 9.58
N MET A 105 11.69 -16.67 9.86
CA MET A 105 11.15 -15.65 8.96
C MET A 105 11.93 -15.60 7.64
N GLU A 106 13.26 -15.72 7.71
CA GLU A 106 14.11 -15.80 6.52
C GLU A 106 13.76 -17.01 5.66
N GLY A 107 13.67 -18.19 6.27
CA GLY A 107 13.25 -19.42 5.61
C GLY A 107 11.84 -19.36 5.03
N PHE A 108 10.91 -18.71 5.72
CA PHE A 108 9.55 -18.50 5.21
C PHE A 108 9.54 -17.66 3.92
N ILE A 109 10.24 -16.53 3.89
CA ILE A 109 10.26 -15.65 2.71
C ILE A 109 11.06 -16.27 1.57
N SER A 110 12.20 -16.93 1.84
CA SER A 110 12.99 -17.56 0.79
C SER A 110 12.21 -18.70 0.11
N THR A 111 11.52 -19.54 0.88
CA THR A 111 10.72 -20.66 0.34
C THR A 111 9.44 -20.21 -0.36
N LEU A 112 8.95 -19.00 -0.07
CA LEU A 112 7.84 -18.38 -0.80
C LEU A 112 8.19 -18.12 -2.27
N VAL A 113 9.46 -17.81 -2.56
CA VAL A 113 9.97 -17.64 -3.94
C VAL A 113 9.95 -18.95 -4.72
N GLU A 114 10.07 -20.09 -4.04
CA GLU A 114 10.10 -21.43 -4.65
C GLU A 114 8.71 -22.02 -4.87
N GLN A 115 7.65 -21.41 -4.34
CA GLN A 115 6.29 -21.89 -4.55
C GLN A 115 5.84 -21.67 -6.00
N ASP A 116 5.12 -22.64 -6.56
CA ASP A 116 4.52 -22.55 -7.91
C ASP A 116 3.64 -21.31 -8.05
N THR A 117 2.88 -21.00 -7.00
CA THR A 117 2.02 -19.82 -6.94
C THR A 117 2.58 -18.81 -5.93
N ALA A 118 3.03 -17.66 -6.43
CA ALA A 118 3.36 -16.52 -5.57
C ALA A 118 2.07 -15.86 -5.03
N PRO A 119 2.10 -15.27 -3.83
CA PRO A 119 0.99 -14.44 -3.39
C PRO A 119 0.87 -13.21 -4.28
N ASP A 120 -0.36 -12.73 -4.48
CA ASP A 120 -0.60 -11.48 -5.20
C ASP A 120 -0.01 -10.28 -4.46
N MET A 121 0.09 -10.37 -3.13
CA MET A 121 0.47 -9.25 -2.30
C MET A 121 1.11 -9.64 -0.96
N ILE A 122 2.10 -8.85 -0.54
CA ILE A 122 2.70 -8.89 0.79
C ILE A 122 2.47 -7.55 1.48
N LEU A 123 1.88 -7.61 2.68
CA LEU A 123 1.56 -6.45 3.49
C LEU A 123 2.45 -6.43 4.72
N MET A 124 3.24 -5.39 4.90
CA MET A 124 4.20 -5.28 6.00
C MET A 124 3.82 -4.16 6.96
N MET A 125 3.75 -4.51 8.25
CA MET A 125 3.46 -3.61 9.36
C MET A 125 4.37 -3.88 10.55
N ASN A 126 4.42 -2.93 11.48
CA ASN A 126 5.21 -3.00 12.70
C ASN A 126 6.66 -3.40 12.37
N SER A 127 7.33 -4.28 13.13
CA SER A 127 8.73 -4.61 12.85
C SER A 127 8.93 -5.38 11.53
N GLY A 128 7.87 -5.92 10.93
CA GLY A 128 7.91 -6.55 9.60
C GLY A 128 8.41 -5.62 8.50
N VAL A 129 8.27 -4.29 8.64
CA VAL A 129 8.82 -3.33 7.67
C VAL A 129 10.35 -3.38 7.56
N ARG A 130 11.04 -3.92 8.58
CA ARG A 130 12.50 -4.13 8.58
C ARG A 130 12.95 -5.20 7.58
N LEU A 131 12.02 -6.02 7.07
CA LEU A 131 12.35 -7.01 6.06
C LEU A 131 12.50 -6.39 4.66
N ALA A 132 11.94 -5.20 4.44
CA ALA A 132 11.94 -4.53 3.14
C ALA A 132 13.05 -3.46 2.98
N VAL A 133 14.00 -3.35 3.92
CA VAL A 133 15.07 -2.33 3.88
C VAL A 133 16.40 -2.88 3.35
N GLU A 134 17.30 -1.99 2.93
CA GLU A 134 18.56 -2.29 2.21
C GLU A 134 19.49 -3.34 2.87
N ASP A 135 19.41 -3.53 4.19
CA ASP A 135 20.26 -4.48 4.94
C ASP A 135 19.55 -5.81 5.28
N SER A 136 18.33 -6.04 4.78
CA SER A 136 17.58 -7.24 5.11
C SER A 136 18.14 -8.49 4.41
N PRO A 137 18.33 -9.62 5.12
CA PRO A 137 18.79 -10.87 4.50
C PRO A 137 17.80 -11.42 3.45
N VAL A 138 16.52 -11.04 3.54
CA VAL A 138 15.47 -11.48 2.61
C VAL A 138 15.21 -10.51 1.47
N LEU A 139 15.96 -9.41 1.36
CA LEU A 139 15.68 -8.35 0.38
C LEU A 139 15.72 -8.87 -1.07
N GLY A 140 16.66 -9.77 -1.37
CA GLY A 140 16.76 -10.44 -2.67
C GLY A 140 15.51 -11.27 -3.00
N SER A 141 15.03 -12.06 -2.04
CA SER A 141 13.81 -12.86 -2.16
C SER A 141 12.56 -12.01 -2.38
N LEU A 142 12.45 -10.88 -1.66
CA LEU A 142 11.34 -9.94 -1.85
C LEU A 142 11.36 -9.28 -3.23
N ARG A 143 12.54 -8.94 -3.77
CA ARG A 143 12.67 -8.44 -5.14
C ARG A 143 12.24 -9.49 -6.17
N ALA A 144 12.68 -10.74 -5.98
CA ALA A 144 12.25 -11.84 -6.84
C ALA A 144 10.73 -12.04 -6.83
N LEU A 145 10.06 -11.84 -5.68
CA LEU A 145 8.60 -11.89 -5.60
C LEU A 145 7.95 -10.73 -6.37
N VAL A 146 8.49 -9.53 -6.28
CA VAL A 146 8.03 -8.38 -7.08
C VAL A 146 8.18 -8.65 -8.57
N ASP A 147 9.30 -9.23 -9.01
CA ASP A 147 9.53 -9.60 -10.41
C ASP A 147 8.54 -10.67 -10.90
N ARG A 148 8.02 -11.51 -9.99
CA ARG A 148 6.94 -12.48 -10.25
C ARG A 148 5.53 -11.86 -10.18
N GLY A 149 5.42 -10.54 -10.02
CA GLY A 149 4.16 -9.81 -10.00
C GLY A 149 3.51 -9.65 -8.62
N CYS A 150 4.22 -9.97 -7.54
CA CYS A 150 3.74 -9.73 -6.18
C CYS A 150 3.84 -8.24 -5.81
N GLU A 151 2.73 -7.65 -5.35
CA GLU A 151 2.74 -6.27 -4.85
C GLU A 151 3.14 -6.23 -3.37
N ILE A 152 4.17 -5.45 -3.02
CA ILE A 152 4.61 -5.30 -1.62
C ILE A 152 4.22 -3.91 -1.10
N LEU A 153 3.36 -3.87 -0.08
CA LEU A 153 2.95 -2.65 0.61
C LEU A 153 3.59 -2.57 1.99
N VAL A 154 4.34 -1.49 2.25
CA VAL A 154 5.10 -1.31 3.49
C VAL A 154 4.57 -0.12 4.26
N CYS A 155 4.07 -0.34 5.49
CA CYS A 155 3.44 0.71 6.28
C CYS A 155 4.37 1.92 6.53
N GLY A 156 4.02 3.07 5.95
CA GLY A 156 4.81 4.31 6.06
C GLY A 156 4.94 4.83 7.48
N THR A 157 3.89 4.72 8.30
CA THR A 157 3.95 5.11 9.73
C THR A 157 4.95 4.25 10.51
N CYS A 158 5.09 2.96 10.17
CA CYS A 158 6.07 2.08 10.82
C CYS A 158 7.49 2.40 10.35
N LEU A 159 7.68 2.69 9.05
CA LEU A 159 8.97 3.16 8.53
C LEU A 159 9.40 4.47 9.20
N ASP A 160 8.48 5.42 9.38
CA ASP A 160 8.71 6.66 10.13
C ASP A 160 9.15 6.37 11.56
N PHE A 161 8.37 5.56 12.28
CA PHE A 161 8.63 5.25 13.69
C PHE A 161 10.02 4.64 13.90
N PHE A 162 10.48 3.79 12.98
CA PHE A 162 11.82 3.20 13.05
C PHE A 162 12.91 4.01 12.37
N SER A 163 12.60 5.18 11.80
CA SER A 163 13.55 6.02 11.03
C SER A 163 14.18 5.26 9.85
N LEU A 164 13.36 4.50 9.12
CA LEU A 164 13.76 3.63 8.01
C LEU A 164 13.23 4.06 6.64
N LYS A 165 12.57 5.21 6.53
CA LYS A 165 11.97 5.68 5.26
C LYS A 165 12.98 5.72 4.11
N ASP A 166 14.15 6.29 4.35
CA ASP A 166 15.18 6.47 3.33
C ASP A 166 15.98 5.18 3.05
N LYS A 167 15.69 4.11 3.79
CA LYS A 167 16.35 2.80 3.66
C LYS A 167 15.46 1.76 2.97
N LEU A 168 14.27 2.14 2.50
CA LEU A 168 13.36 1.20 1.86
C LEU A 168 14.00 0.66 0.57
N GLY A 169 14.28 -0.64 0.55
CA GLY A 169 14.98 -1.31 -0.56
C GLY A 169 14.06 -2.03 -1.54
N VAL A 170 12.81 -2.32 -1.17
CA VAL A 170 11.79 -2.99 -2.01
C VAL A 170 10.37 -2.64 -1.54
N GLY A 171 9.42 -2.59 -2.48
CA GLY A 171 8.00 -2.33 -2.20
C GLY A 171 7.63 -0.84 -2.21
N VAL A 172 6.35 -0.57 -1.93
CA VAL A 172 5.76 0.77 -1.98
C VAL A 172 5.34 1.22 -0.58
N VAL A 173 5.74 2.44 -0.20
CA VAL A 173 5.32 3.05 1.07
C VAL A 173 3.80 3.20 1.10
N SER A 174 3.15 2.51 2.02
CA SER A 174 1.70 2.37 2.15
C SER A 174 1.16 3.05 3.41
N ASN A 175 -0.15 2.95 3.60
CA ASN A 175 -0.87 3.45 4.76
C ASN A 175 -1.92 2.42 5.21
N MET A 176 -2.58 2.69 6.34
CA MET A 176 -3.57 1.76 6.90
C MET A 176 -4.78 1.53 5.97
N PHE A 177 -5.18 2.53 5.18
CA PHE A 177 -6.31 2.43 4.27
C PHE A 177 -6.02 1.42 3.16
N ASP A 178 -4.86 1.54 2.53
CA ASP A 178 -4.42 0.64 1.46
C ASP A 178 -4.29 -0.80 1.99
N ILE A 179 -3.67 -0.99 3.16
CA ILE A 179 -3.50 -2.29 3.80
C ILE A 179 -4.85 -2.96 4.11
N GLN A 180 -5.79 -2.22 4.72
CA GLN A 180 -7.12 -2.76 5.01
C GLN A 180 -7.90 -3.10 3.74
N ALA A 181 -7.86 -2.23 2.73
CA ALA A 181 -8.52 -2.48 1.45
C ALA A 181 -7.99 -3.75 0.78
N ALA A 182 -6.68 -3.97 0.87
CA ALA A 182 -6.03 -5.13 0.29
C ALA A 182 -6.34 -6.42 1.08
N LEU A 183 -6.34 -6.37 2.43
CA LEU A 183 -6.79 -7.48 3.28
C LEU A 183 -8.25 -7.88 3.04
N LEU A 184 -9.15 -6.89 2.88
CA LEU A 184 -10.57 -7.14 2.63
C LEU A 184 -10.83 -7.70 1.23
N LYS A 185 -9.96 -7.40 0.26
CA LYS A 185 -10.05 -7.93 -1.10
C LYS A 185 -9.49 -9.35 -1.21
N ALA A 186 -8.51 -9.70 -0.37
CA ALA A 186 -7.86 -11.00 -0.38
C ALA A 186 -8.86 -12.13 -0.06
N SER A 187 -8.83 -13.18 -0.86
CA SER A 187 -9.60 -14.41 -0.61
C SER A 187 -8.98 -15.27 0.48
N THR A 188 -7.67 -15.12 0.70
CA THR A 188 -6.93 -15.83 1.75
C THR A 188 -5.85 -14.92 2.31
N VAL A 189 -5.74 -14.88 3.64
CA VAL A 189 -4.69 -14.14 4.34
C VAL A 189 -3.82 -15.13 5.11
N ILE A 190 -2.54 -15.19 4.76
CA ILE A 190 -1.51 -15.96 5.45
C ILE A 190 -0.81 -15.04 6.43
N ARG A 191 -0.82 -15.40 7.72
CA ARG A 191 -0.12 -14.65 8.77
C ARG A 191 0.94 -15.53 9.43
N PRO A 192 2.21 -15.38 9.07
CA PRO A 192 3.32 -16.07 9.73
C PRO A 192 3.58 -15.50 11.15
#